data_AF-Q10YK5-F1
#
_entry.id   AF-Q10YK5-F1
#
_cell.length_a   1.000
_cell.length_b   1.000
_cell.length_c   1.000
_cell.angle_alpha   90.00
_cell.angle_beta   90.00
_cell.angle_gamma   90.00
#
_symmetry.space_group_name_H-M   'P 1'
#
loop_
_entity.id
_entity.type
_entity.pdbx_description
1 polymer ?
#
loop_
_entity_poly.entity_id
_entity_poly.type
_entity_poly.pdbx_seq_one_letter_code
_entity_poly.pdbx_strand_id
1 'polypeptide(L)'
;MNNVLEYIYNHPKEIKRIIGTTYEQLIKLIENPQKVEKKRLGSASQEKRLIKAGGGRKKSLSKTEEIMLTLYYLYHVPTFQGLGAIFGVSSSTANNIFQALDRYFEGIITI
;
A
#
# COMPACT_ATOMS: atom_id res chain seq x y z
N MET A 1 -7.74 -0.20 20.14
CA MET A 1 -8.81 -0.49 19.18
C MET A 1 -8.55 0.32 17.92
N ASN A 2 -8.38 -0.33 16.78
CA ASN A 2 -8.18 0.39 15.52
C ASN A 2 -9.54 0.86 15.01
N ASN A 3 -9.88 2.10 15.35
CA ASN A 3 -11.15 2.79 15.05
C ASN A 3 -11.53 2.70 13.55
N VAL A 4 -10.53 2.61 12.68
CA VAL A 4 -10.68 2.43 11.24
C VAL A 4 -11.26 1.06 10.87
N LEU A 5 -10.86 -0.02 11.53
CA LEU A 5 -11.39 -1.36 11.25
C LEU A 5 -12.86 -1.44 11.66
N GLU A 6 -13.17 -0.94 12.85
CA GLU A 6 -14.54 -0.91 13.38
C GLU A 6 -15.46 -0.08 12.48
N TYR A 7 -15.00 1.09 12.04
CA TYR A 7 -15.71 1.91 11.05
C TYR A 7 -15.97 1.15 9.74
N ILE A 8 -14.95 0.45 9.21
CA ILE A 8 -15.06 -0.30 7.96
C ILE A 8 -16.07 -1.44 8.08
N TYR A 9 -16.08 -2.19 9.18
CA TYR A 9 -17.07 -3.25 9.42
C TYR A 9 -18.50 -2.71 9.53
N ASN A 10 -18.67 -1.53 10.12
CA ASN A 10 -19.98 -0.88 10.28
C ASN A 10 -20.46 -0.18 8.99
N HIS A 11 -19.55 0.15 8.06
CA HIS A 11 -19.84 0.92 6.84
C HIS A 11 -19.36 0.23 5.55
N PRO A 12 -19.82 -1.00 5.22
CA PRO A 12 -19.28 -1.81 4.11
C PRO A 12 -19.41 -1.16 2.72
N LYS A 13 -20.41 -0.29 2.54
CA LYS A 13 -20.65 0.45 1.28
C LYS A 13 -19.62 1.55 1.02
N GLU A 14 -18.98 2.08 2.08
CA GLU A 14 -18.03 3.18 1.99
C GLU A 14 -16.59 2.70 1.76
N ILE A 15 -16.32 1.42 2.00
CA ILE A 15 -14.98 0.81 1.90
C ILE A 15 -14.32 1.07 0.55
N LYS A 16 -15.06 0.95 -0.55
CA LYS A 16 -14.51 1.20 -1.89
C LYS A 16 -14.01 2.63 -2.08
N ARG A 17 -14.61 3.60 -1.37
CA ARG A 17 -14.19 5.01 -1.39
C ARG A 17 -13.01 5.28 -0.46
N ILE A 18 -12.80 4.45 0.56
CA ILE A 18 -11.76 4.66 1.58
C ILE A 18 -10.47 3.93 1.20
N ILE A 19 -10.56 2.70 0.68
CA ILE A 19 -9.42 1.85 0.39
C ILE A 19 -9.38 1.32 -1.05
N GLY A 20 -10.31 1.75 -1.91
CA GLY A 20 -10.34 1.36 -3.32
C GLY A 20 -10.78 -0.07 -3.62
N THR A 21 -11.17 -0.85 -2.61
CA THR A 21 -11.55 -2.27 -2.75
C THR A 21 -12.95 -2.53 -2.19
N THR A 22 -13.68 -3.54 -2.70
CA THR A 22 -14.99 -3.87 -2.14
C THR A 22 -14.86 -4.62 -0.82
N TYR A 23 -15.91 -4.61 0.01
CA TYR A 23 -15.92 -5.35 1.27
C TYR A 23 -15.64 -6.85 1.06
N GLU A 24 -16.24 -7.46 0.04
CA GLU A 24 -16.08 -8.88 -0.27
C GLU A 24 -14.64 -9.20 -0.70
N GLN A 25 -14.00 -8.29 -1.44
CA GLN A 25 -12.59 -8.42 -1.83
C GLN A 25 -11.68 -8.31 -0.60
N LEU A 26 -11.98 -7.39 0.30
CA LEU A 26 -11.24 -7.20 1.55
C LEU A 26 -11.35 -8.45 2.45
N ILE A 27 -12.56 -8.98 2.65
CA ILE A 27 -12.78 -10.19 3.46
C ILE A 27 -12.01 -11.38 2.86
N LYS A 28 -12.08 -11.59 1.55
CA LYS A 28 -11.30 -12.64 0.88
C LYS A 28 -9.79 -12.49 1.05
N LEU A 29 -9.28 -11.27 1.14
CA LEU A 29 -7.87 -10.98 1.42
C LEU A 29 -7.48 -11.28 2.86
N ILE A 30 -8.34 -10.93 3.82
CA ILE A 30 -8.15 -11.17 5.25
C ILE A 30 -8.24 -12.67 5.56
N GLU A 31 -9.21 -13.38 4.97
CA GLU A 31 -9.47 -14.81 5.17
C GLU A 31 -8.45 -15.72 4.46
N ASN A 32 -7.65 -15.19 3.53
CA ASN A 32 -6.59 -15.94 2.85
C ASN A 32 -5.18 -15.39 3.17
N PRO A 33 -4.77 -15.36 4.45
CA PRO A 33 -3.49 -14.79 4.85
C PRO A 33 -2.30 -15.59 4.32
N GLN A 34 -2.49 -16.88 4.02
CA GLN A 34 -1.45 -17.77 3.52
C GLN A 34 -0.88 -17.34 2.16
N LYS A 35 -1.70 -16.78 1.25
CA LYS A 35 -1.21 -16.23 -0.03
C LYS A 35 -0.37 -14.97 0.18
N VAL A 36 -0.75 -14.14 1.16
CA VAL A 36 -0.02 -12.91 1.51
C VAL A 36 1.34 -13.26 2.14
N GLU A 37 1.38 -14.27 3.01
CA GLU A 37 2.62 -14.74 3.62
C GLU A 37 3.54 -15.45 2.64
N LYS A 38 3.03 -16.32 1.76
CA LYS A 38 3.83 -16.96 0.71
C LYS A 38 4.49 -15.94 -0.22
N LYS A 39 3.80 -14.84 -0.59
CA LYS A 39 4.41 -13.76 -1.37
C LYS A 39 5.47 -12.97 -0.60
N ARG A 40 5.24 -12.67 0.68
CA ARG A 40 6.23 -11.98 1.54
C ARG A 40 7.47 -12.85 1.80
N LEU A 41 7.27 -14.14 2.05
CA LEU A 41 8.37 -15.09 2.21
C LEU A 41 9.09 -15.30 0.88
N GLY A 42 8.38 -15.43 -0.24
CA GLY A 42 9.00 -15.59 -1.56
C GLY A 42 9.88 -14.42 -2.00
N SER A 43 9.59 -13.19 -1.53
CA SER A 43 10.44 -12.01 -1.73
C SER A 43 11.55 -11.88 -0.68
N ALA A 44 11.38 -12.44 0.52
CA ALA A 44 12.42 -12.48 1.56
C ALA A 44 13.36 -13.70 1.48
N SER A 45 13.02 -14.73 0.70
CA SER A 45 13.74 -16.02 0.65
C SER A 45 14.95 -16.05 -0.29
N GLN A 46 15.25 -14.96 -1.01
CA GLN A 46 16.44 -14.90 -1.87
C GLN A 46 17.69 -14.37 -1.15
N GLU A 47 17.57 -13.72 0.00
CA GLU A 47 18.73 -13.32 0.80
C GLU A 47 18.94 -14.29 1.97
N LYS A 48 19.92 -15.18 1.82
CA LYS A 48 20.49 -15.96 2.93
C LYS A 48 20.99 -14.96 3.98
N ARG A 49 20.16 -14.67 4.99
CA ARG A 49 20.50 -13.73 6.05
C ARG A 49 21.67 -14.28 6.88
N LEU A 50 22.83 -13.62 6.81
CA LEU A 50 24.08 -14.03 7.47
C LEU A 50 24.08 -13.86 9.00
N ILE A 51 23.10 -13.14 9.57
CA ILE A 51 23.05 -12.80 11.01
C ILE A 51 21.66 -13.14 11.57
N LYS A 52 21.60 -13.67 12.81
CA LYS A 52 20.35 -13.87 13.55
C LYS A 52 19.56 -12.55 13.60
N ALA A 53 18.23 -12.63 13.43
CA ALA A 53 17.37 -11.46 13.54
C ALA A 53 17.63 -10.74 14.87
N GLY A 54 18.12 -9.50 14.82
CA GLY A 54 18.29 -8.66 16.00
C GLY A 54 16.97 -8.55 16.77
N GLY A 55 17.04 -8.33 18.08
CA GLY A 55 15.91 -8.33 19.03
C GLY A 55 14.77 -7.41 18.61
N GLY A 56 13.91 -7.93 17.73
CA GLY A 56 12.95 -7.15 16.98
C GLY A 56 11.94 -6.49 17.90
N ARG A 57 11.61 -5.23 17.60
CA ARG A 57 10.46 -4.54 18.20
C ARG A 57 9.23 -5.41 17.96
N LYS A 58 8.52 -5.79 19.03
CA LYS A 58 7.27 -6.56 18.94
C LYS A 58 6.36 -5.88 17.90
N LYS A 59 5.86 -6.65 16.93
CA LYS A 59 4.94 -6.14 15.91
C LYS A 59 3.73 -5.50 16.62
N SER A 60 3.53 -4.20 16.39
CA SER A 60 2.41 -3.46 16.99
C SER A 60 1.09 -3.63 16.24
N LEU A 61 1.14 -4.19 15.02
CA LEU A 61 -0.01 -4.34 14.13
C LEU A 61 -0.30 -5.83 13.87
N SER A 62 -1.58 -6.16 13.89
CA SER A 62 -2.15 -7.42 13.40
C SER A 62 -2.02 -7.53 11.88
N LYS A 63 -2.16 -8.74 11.34
CA LYS A 63 -2.08 -9.00 9.91
C LYS A 63 -3.11 -8.20 9.10
N THR A 64 -4.33 -8.10 9.64
CA THR A 64 -5.41 -7.31 9.05
C THR A 64 -5.04 -5.84 8.97
N GLU A 65 -4.46 -5.28 10.03
CA GLU A 65 -4.01 -3.89 10.07
C GLU A 65 -2.87 -3.63 9.10
N GLU A 66 -1.93 -4.58 8.94
CA GLU A 66 -0.87 -4.47 7.92
C GLU A 66 -1.44 -4.47 6.50
N ILE A 67 -2.46 -5.28 6.21
CA ILE A 67 -3.12 -5.30 4.89
C ILE A 67 -3.85 -3.99 4.65
N MET A 68 -4.59 -3.49 5.65
CA MET A 68 -5.33 -2.24 5.55
C MET A 68 -4.43 -1.03 5.35
N LEU A 69 -3.34 -0.93 6.12
CA LEU A 69 -2.33 0.11 5.94
C LEU A 69 -1.82 0.13 4.49
N THR A 70 -1.55 -1.05 3.93
CA THR A 70 -1.05 -1.18 2.56
C THR A 70 -2.09 -0.74 1.54
N LEU A 71 -3.35 -1.18 1.68
CA LEU A 71 -4.43 -0.80 0.77
C LEU A 71 -4.72 0.70 0.82
N TYR A 72 -4.71 1.28 2.02
CA TYR A 72 -4.88 2.72 2.21
C TYR A 72 -3.77 3.50 1.51
N TYR A 73 -2.51 3.15 1.73
CA TYR A 73 -1.38 3.76 1.03
C TYR A 73 -1.56 3.69 -0.48
N LEU A 74 -1.77 2.49 -1.02
CA LEU A 74 -1.90 2.28 -2.47
C LEU A 74 -3.08 3.03 -3.09
N TYR A 75 -4.18 3.17 -2.37
CA TYR A 75 -5.36 3.88 -2.86
C TYR A 75 -5.14 5.40 -2.90
N HIS A 76 -4.40 5.94 -1.93
CA HIS A 76 -4.12 7.36 -1.85
C HIS A 76 -2.93 7.80 -2.71
N VAL A 77 -2.04 6.89 -3.11
CA VAL A 77 -1.01 7.21 -4.11
C VAL A 77 -1.68 7.44 -5.47
N PRO A 78 -1.64 8.67 -6.01
CA PRO A 78 -2.29 8.96 -7.27
C PRO A 78 -1.57 8.22 -8.41
N THR A 79 -2.33 7.51 -9.23
CA THR A 79 -1.77 6.86 -10.42
C THR A 79 -1.44 7.89 -11.49
N PHE A 80 -0.44 7.65 -12.35
CA PHE A 80 -0.15 8.54 -13.49
C PHE A 80 -1.32 8.66 -14.46
N GLN A 81 -2.20 7.66 -14.53
CA GLN A 81 -3.44 7.76 -15.28
C GLN A 81 -4.41 8.77 -14.64
N GLY A 82 -4.57 8.72 -13.31
CA GLY A 82 -5.38 9.70 -12.58
C GLY A 82 -4.81 11.12 -12.68
N LEU A 83 -3.49 11.26 -12.50
CA LEU A 83 -2.79 12.52 -12.69
C LEU A 83 -2.95 13.03 -14.12
N GLY A 84 -2.78 12.17 -15.12
CA GLY A 84 -3.00 12.53 -16.52
C GLY A 84 -4.41 13.06 -16.76
N ALA A 85 -5.44 12.40 -16.22
CA ALA A 85 -6.83 12.86 -16.33
C ALA A 85 -7.06 14.23 -15.66
N ILE A 86 -6.51 14.45 -14.46
CA ILE A 86 -6.66 15.72 -13.72
C ILE A 86 -5.97 16.88 -14.43
N PHE A 87 -4.77 16.65 -14.97
CA PHE A 87 -3.93 17.68 -15.58
C PHE A 87 -4.09 17.78 -17.11
N GLY A 88 -4.98 16.98 -17.71
CA GLY A 88 -5.24 17.02 -19.15
C GLY A 88 -4.07 16.51 -20.01
N VAL A 89 -3.26 15.58 -19.49
CA VAL A 89 -2.11 14.99 -20.18
C VAL A 89 -2.22 13.46 -20.24
N SER A 90 -1.44 12.83 -21.11
CA SER A 90 -1.38 11.37 -21.14
C SER A 90 -0.66 10.83 -19.90
N SER A 91 -0.95 9.57 -19.53
CA SER A 91 -0.25 8.89 -18.42
C SER A 91 1.27 8.84 -18.63
N SER A 92 1.73 8.62 -19.88
CA SER A 92 3.17 8.62 -20.18
C SER A 92 3.78 10.01 -20.05
N THR A 93 3.06 11.05 -20.45
CA THR A 93 3.47 12.45 -20.26
C THR A 93 3.59 12.79 -18.78
N ALA A 94 2.61 12.44 -17.97
CA ALA A 94 2.64 12.65 -16.51
C ALA A 94 3.84 11.94 -15.86
N ASN A 95 4.11 10.69 -16.24
CA ASN A 95 5.27 9.93 -15.76
C ASN A 95 6.60 10.59 -16.17
N ASN A 96 6.74 11.03 -17.42
CA ASN A 96 7.96 11.67 -17.90
C ASN A 96 8.24 12.99 -17.17
N ILE A 97 7.19 13.79 -16.91
CA ILE A 97 7.30 15.03 -16.12
C ILE A 97 7.73 14.73 -14.69
N PHE A 98 7.11 13.73 -14.04
CA PHE A 98 7.49 13.31 -12.69
C PHE A 98 8.96 12.91 -12.64
N GLN A 99 9.43 12.01 -13.51
CA GLN A 99 10.82 11.55 -13.53
C GLN A 99 11.84 12.68 -13.76
N ALA A 100 11.50 13.66 -14.60
CA ALA A 100 12.36 14.80 -14.88
C ALA A 100 12.51 15.72 -13.65
N LEU A 101 11.42 15.94 -12.92
CA LEU A 101 11.41 16.83 -11.75
C LEU A 101 11.87 16.14 -10.47
N ASP A 102 11.56 14.86 -10.28
CA ASP A 102 11.99 14.06 -9.12
C ASP A 102 13.52 14.09 -8.98
N ARG A 103 14.24 13.85 -10.09
CA ARG A 103 15.70 13.99 -10.17
C ARG A 103 16.22 15.38 -9.80
N TYR A 104 15.45 16.43 -10.08
CA TYR A 104 15.83 17.80 -9.72
C TYR A 104 15.55 18.08 -8.24
N PHE A 105 14.47 17.52 -7.69
CA PHE A 105 14.07 17.71 -6.30
C PHE A 105 14.91 16.93 -5.30
N GLU A 106 15.49 15.79 -5.66
CA GLU A 106 16.42 15.03 -4.80
C GLU A 106 17.58 15.88 -4.25
N GLY A 107 17.96 16.96 -4.93
CA GLY A 107 19.01 17.90 -4.48
C GLY A 107 18.53 19.11 -3.65
N ILE A 108 17.22 19.29 -3.49
CA ILE A 108 16.61 20.52 -2.92
C ILE A 108 15.70 20.20 -1.75
N ILE A 109 14.90 19.14 -1.85
CA ILE A 109 13.90 18.76 -0.85
C ILE A 109 14.11 17.29 -0.51
N THR A 110 14.42 16.99 0.74
CA THR A 110 14.37 15.61 1.27
C THR A 110 12.97 15.39 1.83
N ILE A 111 12.18 14.54 1.16
CA ILE A 111 10.86 14.06 1.64
C ILE A 111 11.03 12.64 2.17
#